data_AF-F3G3E2-F1
#
_entry.id   AF-F3G3E2-F1
#
_cell.length_a   1.000
_cell.length_b   1.000
_cell.length_c   1.000
_cell.angle_alpha   90.00
_cell.angle_beta   90.00
_cell.angle_gamma   90.00
#
_symmetry.space_group_name_H-M   'P 1'
#
loop_
_entity.id
_entity.type
_entity.pdbx_description
1 polymer ?
#
loop_
_entity_poly.entity_id
_entity_poly.type
_entity_poly.pdbx_seq_one_letter_code
_entity_poly.pdbx_strand_id
1 'polypeptide(L)'
;MLLGALAGSAVAVNIIEMESRWALVMVLLAGTLAGAAWAGVTAWLRTHFNANEILTSIMLNYIALNLLLYFVHGPLKDPAGMNFPESATFGDASRLPLLMEDGRAHIGVYFALFALVAVGVLLQRSFVGFQIKVLGLDKRAAGFVGFREKRLVWLALLISGALAGLAGVSEVTGPIGQLVPQVSPGYGYAAITVAFL
;
A
#
# COMPACT_ATOMS: atom_id res chain seq x y z
N MET A 1 -1.43 -2.52 1.23
CA MET A 1 -2.58 -2.38 0.32
C MET A 1 -3.87 -2.10 1.07
N LEU A 2 -4.45 -3.05 1.82
CA LEU A 2 -5.76 -2.89 2.47
C LEU A 2 -5.89 -1.62 3.33
N LEU A 3 -4.91 -1.33 4.17
CA LEU A 3 -4.94 -0.12 5.00
C LEU A 3 -4.62 1.17 4.24
N GLY A 4 -3.88 1.07 3.13
CA GLY A 4 -3.70 2.21 2.24
C GLY A 4 -5.03 2.58 1.59
N ALA A 5 -5.71 1.58 1.03
CA ALA A 5 -7.07 1.69 0.52
C ALA A 5 -8.04 2.26 1.57
N LEU A 6 -8.04 1.71 2.79
CA LEU A 6 -8.87 2.19 3.89
C LEU A 6 -8.65 3.66 4.21
N ALA A 7 -7.39 4.05 4.48
CA ALA A 7 -7.06 5.40 4.90
C ALA A 7 -7.28 6.42 3.77
N GLY A 8 -6.91 6.06 2.54
CA GLY A 8 -7.21 6.88 1.36
C GLY A 8 -8.71 7.10 1.19
N SER A 9 -9.51 6.04 1.36
CA SER A 9 -10.97 6.12 1.26
C SER A 9 -11.58 6.93 2.41
N ALA A 10 -11.08 6.78 3.64
CA ALA A 10 -11.53 7.57 4.77
C ALA A 10 -11.32 9.07 4.53
N VAL A 11 -10.16 9.44 3.98
CA VAL A 11 -9.86 10.82 3.59
C VAL A 11 -10.73 11.27 2.41
N ALA A 12 -10.92 10.43 1.39
CA ALA A 12 -11.75 10.75 0.23
C ALA A 12 -13.22 10.99 0.61
N VAL A 13 -13.77 10.22 1.55
CA VAL A 13 -15.15 10.37 2.05
C VAL A 13 -15.33 11.63 2.89
N ASN A 14 -14.31 12.03 3.66
CA ASN A 14 -14.39 13.27 4.45
C ASN A 14 -14.18 14.53 3.61
N ILE A 15 -13.67 14.40 2.38
CA ILE A 15 -13.31 15.52 1.50
C ILE A 15 -14.12 15.50 0.18
N ILE A 16 -15.32 14.91 0.20
CA ILE A 16 -16.19 14.75 -0.99
C ILE A 16 -16.50 16.10 -1.66
N GLU A 17 -16.68 17.17 -0.88
CA GLU A 17 -17.07 18.49 -1.38
C GLU A 17 -15.90 19.32 -1.96
N MET A 18 -14.65 18.86 -1.83
CA MET A 18 -13.50 19.64 -2.28
C MET A 18 -13.18 19.35 -3.74
N GLU A 19 -13.53 20.28 -4.62
CA GLU A 19 -13.28 20.20 -6.08
C GLU A 19 -11.79 20.41 -6.47
N SER A 20 -10.90 20.59 -5.49
CA SER A 20 -9.50 20.89 -5.75
C SER A 20 -8.70 19.64 -6.14
N ARG A 21 -7.82 19.76 -7.15
CA ARG A 21 -6.85 18.71 -7.54
C ARG A 21 -5.92 18.27 -6.39
N TRP A 22 -5.83 19.07 -5.32
CA TRP A 22 -5.12 18.73 -4.10
C TRP A 22 -5.77 17.61 -3.29
N ALA A 23 -7.09 17.38 -3.44
CA ALA A 23 -7.82 16.31 -2.78
C ALA A 23 -7.21 14.94 -3.14
N LEU A 24 -6.96 14.71 -4.43
CA LEU A 24 -6.33 13.47 -4.91
C LEU A 24 -4.92 13.26 -4.33
N VAL A 25 -4.12 14.32 -4.25
CA VAL A 25 -2.76 14.25 -3.66
C VAL A 25 -2.83 13.88 -2.18
N MET A 26 -3.76 14.49 -1.43
CA MET A 26 -3.98 14.18 -0.02
C MET A 26 -4.41 12.72 0.19
N VAL A 27 -5.33 12.22 -0.65
CA VAL A 27 -5.82 10.84 -0.61
C VAL A 27 -4.69 9.84 -0.91
N LEU A 28 -3.90 10.09 -1.96
CA LEU A 28 -2.73 9.26 -2.29
C LEU A 28 -1.68 9.26 -1.18
N LEU A 29 -1.35 10.44 -0.63
CA LEU A 29 -0.40 10.56 0.47
C LEU A 29 -0.90 9.85 1.72
N ALA A 30 -2.18 10.01 2.08
CA ALA A 30 -2.76 9.39 3.26
C ALA A 30 -2.65 7.87 3.20
N GLY A 31 -3.03 7.23 2.09
CA GLY A 31 -2.92 5.78 2.01
C GLY A 31 -1.52 5.25 1.71
N THR A 32 -0.64 6.04 1.09
CA THR A 32 0.80 5.70 1.02
C THR A 32 1.42 5.67 2.41
N LEU A 33 1.15 6.70 3.23
CA LEU A 33 1.64 6.80 4.60
C LEU A 33 1.01 5.73 5.50
N ALA A 34 -0.28 5.44 5.35
CA ALA A 34 -0.92 4.35 6.10
C ALA A 34 -0.34 2.97 5.73
N GLY A 35 -0.05 2.74 4.44
CA GLY A 35 0.63 1.54 3.99
C GLY A 35 2.05 1.41 4.57
N ALA A 36 2.81 2.51 4.58
CA ALA A 36 4.14 2.57 5.19
C ALA A 36 4.06 2.32 6.71
N ALA A 37 3.15 2.99 7.41
CA ALA A 37 2.96 2.86 8.85
C ALA A 37 2.61 1.41 9.22
N TRP A 38 1.74 0.75 8.45
CA TRP A 38 1.39 -0.64 8.70
C TRP A 38 2.56 -1.60 8.49
N ALA A 39 3.35 -1.42 7.43
CA ALA A 39 4.58 -2.19 7.25
C ALA A 39 5.64 -1.88 8.32
N GLY A 40 5.59 -0.67 8.89
CA GLY A 40 6.37 -0.28 10.07
C GLY A 40 6.04 -1.10 11.30
N VAL A 41 4.79 -1.53 11.50
CA VAL A 41 4.42 -2.46 12.58
C VAL A 41 5.14 -3.80 12.41
N THR A 42 5.16 -4.33 11.18
CA THR A 42 5.89 -5.56 10.85
C THR A 42 7.40 -5.39 11.08
N ALA A 43 7.96 -4.23 10.69
CA ALA A 43 9.38 -3.91 10.87
C ALA A 43 9.75 -3.79 12.35
N TRP A 44 8.89 -3.19 13.16
CA TRP A 44 9.08 -3.08 14.59
C TRP A 44 9.06 -4.45 15.26
N LEU A 45 8.06 -5.29 14.94
CA LEU A 45 7.97 -6.66 15.46
C LEU A 45 9.19 -7.50 15.09
N ARG A 46 9.66 -7.37 13.85
CA ARG A 46 10.88 -8.04 13.37
C ARG A 46 12.13 -7.56 14.11
N THR A 47 12.33 -6.25 14.25
CA THR A 47 13.59 -5.69 14.76
C THR A 47 13.71 -5.67 16.28
N HIS A 48 12.59 -5.71 16.99
CA HIS A 48 12.55 -5.71 18.46
C HIS A 48 12.36 -7.10 19.05
N PHE A 49 11.49 -7.92 18.46
CA PHE A 49 11.16 -9.26 18.98
C PHE A 49 11.76 -10.41 18.16
N ASN A 50 12.53 -10.10 17.11
CA ASN A 50 13.08 -11.08 16.17
C ASN A 50 12.00 -12.01 15.57
N ALA A 51 10.77 -11.50 15.44
CA ALA A 51 9.64 -12.25 14.93
C ALA A 51 9.86 -12.63 13.45
N ASN A 52 9.21 -13.71 13.02
CA ASN A 52 9.24 -14.08 11.61
C ASN A 52 8.37 -13.10 10.80
N GLU A 53 9.01 -12.26 9.99
CA GLU A 53 8.37 -11.23 9.16
C GLU A 53 7.34 -11.79 8.17
N ILE A 54 7.54 -13.02 7.68
CA ILE A 54 6.59 -13.69 6.78
C ILE A 54 5.32 -14.03 7.55
N LEU A 55 5.45 -14.70 8.71
CA LEU A 55 4.28 -15.07 9.52
C LEU A 55 3.55 -13.82 10.03
N THR A 56 4.29 -12.84 10.55
CA THR A 56 3.70 -11.61 11.09
C THR A 56 2.98 -10.79 10.01
N SER A 57 3.53 -10.67 8.80
CA SER A 57 2.87 -9.95 7.70
C SER A 57 1.59 -10.64 7.25
N ILE A 58 1.58 -11.99 7.17
CA ILE A 58 0.37 -12.75 6.84
C ILE A 58 -0.69 -12.57 7.93
N MET A 59 -0.31 -12.66 9.21
CA MET A 59 -1.25 -12.45 10.33
C MET A 59 -1.82 -11.02 10.35
N LEU A 60 -0.98 -10.01 10.12
CA LEU A 60 -1.41 -8.62 10.02
C LEU A 60 -2.34 -8.35 8.84
N ASN A 61 -2.29 -9.17 7.77
CA ASN A 61 -3.23 -9.06 6.66
C ASN A 61 -4.67 -9.35 7.11
N TYR A 62 -4.87 -10.37 7.96
CA TYR A 62 -6.19 -10.67 8.53
C TYR A 62 -6.70 -9.53 9.41
N ILE A 63 -5.83 -8.94 10.23
CA ILE A 63 -6.19 -7.79 11.06
C ILE A 63 -6.59 -6.60 10.18
N ALA A 64 -5.81 -6.32 9.12
CA ALA A 64 -6.11 -5.26 8.17
C ALA A 64 -7.45 -5.49 7.44
N LEU A 65 -7.77 -6.73 7.09
CA LEU A 65 -9.06 -7.09 6.49
C LEU A 65 -10.22 -6.87 7.46
N ASN A 66 -10.08 -7.31 8.72
CA ASN A 66 -11.11 -7.10 9.74
C ASN A 66 -11.32 -5.61 10.05
N LEU A 67 -10.24 -4.83 10.09
CA LEU A 67 -10.33 -3.37 10.21
C LEU A 67 -11.08 -2.77 9.02
N LEU A 68 -10.73 -3.17 7.79
CA LEU A 68 -11.43 -2.70 6.60
C LEU A 68 -12.92 -3.01 6.66
N LEU A 69 -13.29 -4.25 7.02
CA LEU A 69 -14.68 -4.66 7.19
C LEU A 69 -15.39 -3.82 8.26
N TYR A 70 -14.75 -3.61 9.42
CA TYR A 70 -15.33 -2.79 10.49
C TYR A 70 -15.66 -1.37 10.00
N PHE A 71 -14.76 -0.73 9.28
CA PHE A 71 -14.96 0.62 8.76
C PHE A 71 -16.02 0.68 7.66
N VAL A 72 -16.03 -0.31 6.75
CA VAL A 72 -17.02 -0.40 5.67
C VAL A 72 -18.44 -0.68 6.20
N HIS A 73 -18.57 -1.47 7.27
CA HIS A 73 -19.86 -1.74 7.90
C HIS A 73 -20.30 -0.66 8.91
N GLY A 74 -19.37 0.18 9.37
CA GLY A 74 -19.62 1.21 10.38
C GLY A 74 -19.43 2.63 9.85
N PRO A 75 -18.36 3.34 10.24
CA PRO A 75 -18.20 4.79 10.04
C PRO A 75 -18.06 5.27 8.60
N LEU A 76 -17.63 4.42 7.66
CA LEU A 76 -17.51 4.79 6.23
C LEU A 76 -18.68 4.30 5.38
N LYS A 77 -19.68 3.66 5.98
CA LYS A 77 -20.85 3.13 5.29
C LYS A 77 -21.64 4.26 4.65
N ASP A 78 -22.05 4.08 3.40
CA ASP A 78 -22.97 5.02 2.74
C ASP A 78 -24.35 5.01 3.43
N PRO A 79 -24.85 6.16 3.96
CA PRO A 79 -26.19 6.28 4.49
C PRO A 79 -27.29 5.99 3.46
N ALA A 80 -27.00 6.17 2.16
CA ALA A 80 -27.94 5.95 1.05
C ALA A 80 -27.82 4.55 0.40
N GLY A 81 -26.81 3.75 0.76
CA GLY A 81 -26.44 2.49 0.09
C GLY A 81 -27.32 1.27 0.39
N MET A 82 -28.55 1.42 0.88
CA MET A 82 -29.50 0.32 1.15
C MET A 82 -28.90 -0.92 1.87
N ASN A 83 -28.07 -0.71 2.91
CA ASN A 83 -27.35 -1.76 3.66
C ASN A 83 -26.29 -2.57 2.88
N PHE A 84 -25.91 -2.18 1.67
CA PHE A 84 -24.72 -2.75 1.02
C PHE A 84 -23.46 -2.31 1.76
N PRO A 85 -22.46 -3.21 1.95
CA PRO A 85 -21.22 -2.90 2.63
C PRO A 85 -20.27 -2.17 1.67
N GLU A 86 -20.62 -0.95 1.30
CA GLU A 86 -19.83 -0.08 0.42
C GLU A 86 -19.76 1.32 1.04
N SER A 87 -18.65 2.03 0.79
CA SER A 87 -18.57 3.44 1.18
C SER A 87 -19.32 4.35 0.21
N ALA A 88 -19.60 5.58 0.66
CA ALA A 88 -20.07 6.62 -0.25
C ALA A 88 -19.12 6.75 -1.45
N THR A 89 -19.68 6.96 -2.63
CA THR A 89 -18.89 7.11 -3.86
C THR A 89 -18.06 8.38 -3.76
N PHE A 90 -16.77 8.31 -4.09
CA PHE A 90 -15.88 9.46 -3.95
C PHE A 90 -16.26 10.56 -4.93
N GLY A 91 -16.09 11.83 -4.54
CA GLY A 91 -16.28 12.96 -5.47
C GLY A 91 -15.31 12.91 -6.65
N ASP A 92 -15.70 13.46 -7.81
CA ASP A 92 -14.94 13.35 -9.06
C ASP A 92 -13.51 13.92 -8.94
N ALA A 93 -13.30 14.93 -8.10
CA ALA A 93 -11.97 15.51 -7.83
C ALA A 93 -11.04 14.59 -7.01
N SER A 94 -11.58 13.59 -6.32
CA SER A 94 -10.83 12.59 -5.54
C SER A 94 -10.58 11.29 -6.32
N ARG A 95 -11.11 11.18 -7.55
CA ARG A 95 -10.93 10.02 -8.42
C ARG A 95 -9.75 10.20 -9.37
N LEU A 96 -9.04 9.11 -9.64
CA LEU A 96 -7.97 9.10 -10.64
C LEU A 96 -8.59 9.16 -12.04
N PRO A 97 -8.15 10.09 -12.91
CA PRO A 97 -8.61 10.12 -14.29
C PRO A 97 -8.30 8.80 -14.99
N LEU A 98 -9.29 8.27 -15.70
CA LEU A 98 -9.12 7.13 -16.59
C LEU A 98 -8.27 7.56 -17.79
N LEU A 99 -7.36 6.69 -18.23
CA LEU A 99 -6.54 6.88 -19.43
C LEU A 99 -7.31 6.60 -20.71
N MET A 100 -8.36 5.79 -20.62
CA MET A 100 -9.24 5.38 -21.70
C MET A 100 -10.66 5.33 -21.18
N GLU A 101 -11.62 5.94 -21.90
CA GLU A 101 -13.03 5.99 -21.51
C GLU A 101 -13.68 4.59 -21.44
N ASP A 102 -13.20 3.63 -22.23
CA ASP A 102 -13.68 2.24 -22.26
C ASP A 102 -12.84 1.24 -21.43
N GLY A 103 -11.85 1.73 -20.66
CA GLY A 103 -10.86 0.88 -19.98
C GLY A 103 -10.80 1.06 -18.46
N ARG A 104 -10.29 0.05 -17.75
CA ARG A 104 -9.90 0.16 -16.32
C ARG A 104 -8.54 0.82 -16.11
N ALA A 105 -7.88 1.22 -17.20
CA ALA A 105 -6.58 1.86 -17.19
C ALA A 105 -6.71 3.30 -16.68
N HIS A 106 -5.95 3.63 -15.64
CA HIS A 106 -5.98 4.92 -14.96
C HIS A 106 -4.57 5.49 -14.85
N ILE A 107 -4.44 6.76 -14.47
CA ILE A 107 -3.13 7.44 -14.28
C ILE A 107 -2.20 6.69 -13.30
N GLY A 108 -2.75 5.77 -12.48
CA GLY A 108 -2.00 4.79 -11.68
C GLY A 108 -0.90 4.04 -12.44
N VAL A 109 -1.05 3.83 -13.75
CA VAL A 109 -0.01 3.22 -14.60
C VAL A 109 1.29 4.03 -14.59
N TYR A 110 1.21 5.37 -14.59
CA TYR A 110 2.40 6.21 -14.52
C TYR A 110 3.07 6.13 -13.14
N PHE A 111 2.28 6.05 -12.06
CA PHE A 111 2.83 5.82 -10.72
C PHE A 111 3.50 4.45 -10.62
N ALA A 112 2.93 3.41 -11.21
CA ALA A 112 3.52 2.08 -11.27
C ALA A 112 4.84 2.07 -12.07
N LEU A 113 4.87 2.72 -13.23
CA LEU A 113 6.08 2.84 -14.04
C LEU A 113 7.17 3.64 -13.32
N PHE A 114 6.81 4.76 -12.70
CA PHE A 114 7.73 5.55 -11.90
C PHE A 114 8.29 4.74 -10.72
N ALA A 115 7.43 4.03 -9.98
CA ALA A 115 7.85 3.16 -8.88
C ALA A 115 8.78 2.04 -9.35
N LEU A 116 8.51 1.43 -10.51
CA LEU A 116 9.37 0.40 -11.10
C LEU A 116 10.78 0.95 -11.37
N VAL A 117 10.89 2.11 -12.02
CA VAL A 117 12.19 2.75 -12.29
C VAL A 117 12.88 3.16 -10.99
N ALA A 118 12.15 3.79 -10.07
CA ALA A 118 12.70 4.26 -8.80
C ALA A 118 13.25 3.11 -7.95
N VAL A 119 12.51 2.02 -7.80
CA VAL A 119 12.95 0.82 -7.07
C VAL A 119 14.09 0.11 -7.82
N GLY A 120 14.02 0.02 -9.15
CA GLY A 120 15.09 -0.55 -9.95
C GLY A 120 16.41 0.20 -9.79
N VAL A 121 16.37 1.53 -9.84
CA VAL A 121 17.54 2.39 -9.60
C VAL A 121 18.02 2.27 -8.16
N LEU A 122 17.11 2.26 -7.17
CA LEU A 122 17.48 2.08 -5.76
C LEU A 122 18.22 0.75 -5.55
N LEU A 123 17.74 -0.35 -6.13
CA LEU A 123 18.34 -1.67 -5.93
C LEU A 123 19.65 -1.86 -6.71
N GLN A 124 19.76 -1.30 -7.93
CA GLN A 124 20.91 -1.52 -8.80
C GLN A 124 22.01 -0.47 -8.70
N ARG A 125 21.65 0.80 -8.43
CA ARG A 125 22.56 1.95 -8.50
C ARG A 125 22.86 2.58 -7.14
N SER A 126 22.23 2.14 -6.04
CA SER A 126 22.45 2.72 -4.71
C SER A 126 23.22 1.81 -3.76
N PHE A 127 23.96 2.42 -2.84
CA PHE A 127 24.66 1.72 -1.77
C PHE A 127 23.71 0.97 -0.83
N VAL A 128 22.52 1.52 -0.58
CA VAL A 128 21.48 0.88 0.24
C VAL A 128 20.97 -0.40 -0.44
N GLY A 129 20.78 -0.37 -1.76
CA GLY A 129 20.40 -1.54 -2.56
C GLY A 129 21.44 -2.66 -2.47
N PHE A 130 22.73 -2.30 -2.55
CA PHE A 130 23.84 -3.24 -2.33
C PHE A 130 23.79 -3.86 -0.93
N GLN A 131 23.58 -3.05 0.11
CA GLN A 131 23.46 -3.54 1.49
C GLN A 131 22.28 -4.50 1.68
N ILE A 132 21.12 -4.21 1.09
CA ILE A 132 19.94 -5.09 1.14
C ILE A 132 20.25 -6.42 0.45
N LYS A 133 20.91 -6.39 -0.71
CA LYS A 133 21.27 -7.60 -1.47
C LYS A 133 22.24 -8.50 -0.69
N VAL A 134 23.28 -7.91 -0.09
CA VAL A 134 24.24 -8.65 0.73
C VAL A 134 23.56 -9.24 1.97
N LEU A 135 22.68 -8.48 2.63
CA LEU A 135 21.91 -8.95 3.78
C LEU A 135 20.99 -10.13 3.42
N GLY A 136 20.40 -10.12 2.22
CA GLY A 136 19.55 -11.20 1.71
C GLY A 136 20.32 -12.49 1.36
N LEU A 137 21.59 -12.37 0.96
CA LEU A 137 22.46 -13.51 0.64
C LEU A 137 23.00 -14.18 1.90
N ASP A 138 23.59 -13.40 2.81
CA ASP A 138 24.11 -13.91 4.08
C ASP A 138 24.09 -12.83 5.18
N LYS A 139 23.25 -13.06 6.20
CA LYS A 139 23.13 -12.19 7.36
C LYS A 139 24.42 -12.12 8.19
N ARG A 140 25.19 -13.21 8.28
CA ARG A 140 26.45 -13.24 9.04
C ARG A 140 27.51 -12.41 8.33
N ALA A 141 27.63 -12.57 7.00
CA ALA A 141 28.56 -11.78 6.19
C ALA A 141 28.25 -10.27 6.26
N ALA A 142 26.97 -9.89 6.21
CA ALA A 142 26.55 -8.49 6.37
C ALA A 142 26.92 -7.90 7.74
N GLY A 143 26.85 -8.71 8.80
CA GLY A 143 27.27 -8.34 10.15
C GLY A 143 28.76 -8.05 10.27
N PHE A 144 29.61 -8.84 9.61
CA PHE A 144 31.07 -8.62 9.61
C PHE A 144 31.49 -7.31 8.93
N VAL A 145 30.73 -6.86 7.92
CA VAL A 145 30.98 -5.59 7.21
C VAL A 145 30.41 -4.38 7.99
N GLY A 146 29.74 -4.61 9.12
CA GLY A 146 29.19 -3.55 9.99
C GLY A 146 27.87 -2.96 9.48
N PHE A 147 27.16 -3.65 8.60
CA PHE A 147 25.86 -3.20 8.13
C PHE A 147 24.82 -3.26 9.24
N ARG A 148 24.06 -2.17 9.40
CA ARG A 148 23.01 -2.06 10.42
C ARG A 148 21.75 -2.79 9.95
N GLU A 149 21.69 -4.11 10.14
CA GLU A 149 20.57 -4.98 9.74
C GLU A 149 19.21 -4.37 10.06
N LYS A 150 19.02 -3.89 11.30
CA LYS A 150 17.75 -3.27 11.73
C LYS A 150 17.33 -2.13 10.81
N ARG A 151 18.24 -1.23 10.42
CA ARG A 151 17.89 -0.09 9.55
C ARG A 151 17.50 -0.54 8.16
N LEU A 152 18.18 -1.56 7.63
CA LEU A 152 17.89 -2.11 6.30
C LEU A 152 16.53 -2.78 6.26
N VAL A 153 16.19 -3.53 7.30
CA VAL A 153 14.85 -4.15 7.48
C VAL A 153 13.76 -3.08 7.52
N TRP A 154 13.95 -2.02 8.33
CA TRP A 154 13.01 -0.89 8.40
C TRP A 154 12.84 -0.22 7.05
N LEU A 155 13.94 0.09 6.36
CA LEU A 155 13.90 0.77 5.07
C LEU A 155 13.19 -0.08 4.00
N ALA A 156 13.53 -1.37 3.91
CA ALA A 156 12.91 -2.28 2.96
C ALA A 156 11.40 -2.43 3.20
N LEU A 157 10.98 -2.64 4.46
CA LEU A 157 9.57 -2.79 4.81
C LEU A 157 8.78 -1.49 4.63
N LEU A 158 9.32 -0.33 5.04
CA LEU A 158 8.64 0.95 4.87
C LEU A 158 8.42 1.30 3.40
N ILE A 159 9.44 1.12 2.54
CA ILE A 159 9.31 1.36 1.10
C ILE A 159 8.29 0.40 0.49
N SER A 160 8.38 -0.89 0.83
CA SER A 160 7.43 -1.90 0.32
C SER A 160 5.99 -1.60 0.77
N GLY A 161 5.82 -1.19 2.02
CA GLY A 161 4.54 -0.77 2.59
C GLY A 161 3.97 0.48 1.93
N ALA A 162 4.81 1.48 1.68
CA ALA A 162 4.43 2.71 0.98
C ALA A 162 3.92 2.40 -0.44
N LEU A 163 4.69 1.61 -1.21
CA LEU A 163 4.31 1.21 -2.57
C LEU A 163 3.03 0.36 -2.58
N ALA A 164 2.90 -0.59 -1.65
CA ALA A 164 1.69 -1.38 -1.51
C ALA A 164 0.48 -0.53 -1.05
N GLY A 165 0.71 0.53 -0.27
CA GLY A 165 -0.30 1.50 0.14
C GLY A 165 -0.78 2.35 -1.04
N LEU A 166 0.16 2.89 -1.82
CA LEU A 166 -0.09 3.66 -3.03
C LEU A 166 -0.88 2.83 -4.06
N ALA A 167 -0.51 1.57 -4.28
CA ALA A 167 -1.26 0.66 -5.14
C ALA A 167 -2.69 0.43 -4.63
N GLY A 168 -2.86 0.28 -3.31
CA GLY A 168 -4.18 0.14 -2.69
C GLY A 168 -5.07 1.36 -2.90
N VAL A 169 -4.56 2.57 -2.66
CA VAL A 169 -5.33 3.80 -2.90
C VAL A 169 -5.65 3.98 -4.37
N SER A 170 -4.69 3.70 -5.25
CA SER A 170 -4.88 3.87 -6.70
C SER A 170 -5.98 2.96 -7.23
N GLU A 171 -6.10 1.74 -6.69
CA GLU A 171 -7.18 0.81 -7.07
C GLU A 171 -8.56 1.32 -6.62
N VAL A 172 -8.66 1.83 -5.39
CA VAL A 172 -9.95 2.32 -4.87
C VAL A 172 -10.36 3.66 -5.48
N THR A 173 -9.41 4.56 -5.72
CA THR A 173 -9.67 5.89 -6.30
C THR A 173 -9.75 5.90 -7.82
N GLY A 174 -9.23 4.86 -8.49
CA GLY A 174 -9.33 4.70 -9.94
C GLY A 174 -10.62 3.97 -10.34
N PRO A 175 -10.54 2.68 -10.69
CA PRO A 175 -11.65 1.96 -11.30
C PRO A 175 -12.82 1.67 -10.36
N ILE A 176 -12.60 1.57 -9.04
CA ILE A 176 -13.68 1.22 -8.10
C ILE A 176 -14.49 2.48 -7.73
N GLY A 177 -13.84 3.61 -7.48
CA GLY A 177 -14.49 4.87 -7.12
C GLY A 177 -15.16 4.90 -5.74
N GLN A 178 -15.04 3.81 -4.98
CA GLN A 178 -15.62 3.62 -3.65
C GLN A 178 -14.89 2.48 -2.92
N LEU A 179 -14.92 2.47 -1.59
CA LEU A 179 -14.34 1.39 -0.80
C LEU A 179 -15.29 0.19 -0.75
N VAL A 180 -14.83 -0.94 -1.30
CA VAL A 180 -15.52 -2.23 -1.25
C VAL A 180 -14.74 -3.21 -0.37
N PRO A 181 -15.37 -4.25 0.22
CA PRO A 181 -14.69 -5.26 1.03
C PRO A 181 -13.59 -6.01 0.26
N GLN A 182 -13.76 -6.14 -1.05
CA GLN A 182 -12.90 -6.93 -1.93
C GLN A 182 -11.95 -6.05 -2.75
N VAL A 183 -11.10 -5.26 -2.08
CA VAL A 183 -10.10 -4.39 -2.72
C VAL A 183 -8.92 -5.16 -3.32
N SER A 184 -8.62 -6.35 -2.81
CA SER A 184 -7.48 -7.17 -3.27
C SER A 184 -7.97 -8.48 -3.88
N PRO A 185 -7.98 -8.61 -5.21
CA PRO A 185 -8.30 -9.86 -5.92
C PRO A 185 -7.25 -10.97 -5.74
N GLY A 186 -6.18 -10.73 -4.95
CA GLY A 186 -5.06 -11.66 -4.79
C GLY A 186 -3.80 -11.28 -5.57
N TYR A 187 -3.72 -10.06 -6.15
CA TYR A 187 -2.54 -9.60 -6.90
C TYR A 187 -1.23 -9.72 -6.13
N GLY A 188 -1.25 -9.51 -4.81
CA GLY A 188 -0.06 -9.69 -3.95
C GLY A 188 0.44 -11.13 -3.91
N TYR A 189 -0.45 -12.13 -3.92
CA TYR A 189 -0.07 -13.54 -3.94
C TYR A 189 0.43 -13.97 -5.33
N ALA A 190 -0.17 -13.44 -6.39
CA ALA A 190 0.32 -13.65 -7.75
C ALA A 190 1.71 -13.01 -7.98
N ALA A 191 2.00 -11.85 -7.37
CA ALA A 191 3.31 -11.24 -7.47
C ALA A 191 4.43 -12.07 -6.80
N ILE A 192 4.10 -12.82 -5.75
CA ILE A 192 5.05 -13.72 -5.08
C ILE A 192 5.55 -14.79 -6.05
N THR A 193 4.65 -15.42 -6.83
CA THR A 193 5.07 -16.46 -7.78
C THR A 193 5.96 -15.92 -8.90
N VAL A 194 5.71 -14.70 -9.36
CA VAL A 194 6.56 -14.02 -10.37
C VAL A 194 7.94 -13.68 -9.81
N ALA A 195 8.03 -13.29 -8.54
CA ALA A 195 9.31 -12.93 -7.92
C ALA A 195 10.25 -14.12 -7.66
N PHE A 196 9.70 -15.35 -7.59
CA PHE A 196 10.46 -16.58 -7.35
C PHE A 196 10.78 -17.38 -8.62
N LEU A 197 10.30 -16.94 -9.79
CA LEU A 197 10.57 -17.55 -11.09
C LEU A 197 11.91 -17.05 -11.67
#